data_AF-A0A8R2JPZ0-F1
#
_entry.id   AF-A0A8R2JPZ0-F1
#
_cell.length_a   1.000
_cell.length_b   1.000
_cell.length_c   1.000
_cell.angle_alpha   90.00
_cell.angle_beta   90.00
_cell.angle_gamma   90.00
#
_symmetry.space_group_name_H-M   'P 1'
#
loop_
_entity.id
_entity.type
_entity.pdbx_description
1 polymer ?
#
loop_
_entity_poly.entity_id
_entity_poly.type
_entity_poly.pdbx_seq_one_letter_code
_entity_poly.pdbx_strand_id
1 'polypeptide(L)'
;MIISAIFQLGLGITMINRVTDQQTMVKKEMKLSFLNYGIQSDVTQRWNSFQSELSCCGLHGGNSYKSKQLPIPESCYKDQRNLKLYAKINNCHMGCFVKVKKLEEKFLDPVIILTFLCSFLQMSNAILILNLLRPKPNPRRYHIAYGRT
;
A
#
# COMPACT_ATOMS: atom_id res chain seq x y z
N MET A 1 14.85 12.92 15.42
CA MET A 1 14.72 11.46 15.62
C MET A 1 13.47 11.10 16.43
N ILE A 2 13.22 11.71 17.60
CA ILE A 2 11.99 11.41 18.36
C ILE A 2 10.73 11.92 17.65
N ILE A 3 10.76 13.17 17.14
CA ILE A 3 9.63 13.75 16.39
C ILE A 3 9.27 12.89 15.15
N SER A 4 10.27 12.45 14.37
CA SER A 4 10.06 11.59 13.20
C SER A 4 9.46 10.24 13.56
N ALA A 5 9.86 9.62 14.67
CA ALA A 5 9.29 8.37 15.14
C ALA A 5 7.81 8.53 15.54
N ILE A 6 7.44 9.63 16.20
CA ILE A 6 6.04 9.93 16.54
C ILE A 6 5.18 10.07 15.27
N PHE A 7 5.67 10.79 14.26
CA PHE A 7 4.97 10.90 12.97
C PHE A 7 4.84 9.55 12.26
N GLN A 8 5.89 8.73 12.23
CA GLN A 8 5.86 7.40 11.61
C GLN A 8 4.82 6.48 12.26
N LEU A 9 4.75 6.45 13.58
CA LEU A 9 3.75 5.67 14.31
C LEU A 9 2.33 6.19 14.06
N GLY A 10 2.12 7.51 14.07
CA GLY A 10 0.82 8.12 13.81
C GLY A 10 0.29 7.83 12.40
N LEU A 11 1.15 7.95 11.38
CA LEU A 11 0.82 7.60 10.00
C LEU A 11 0.54 6.11 9.84
N GLY A 12 1.35 5.25 10.45
CA GLY A 12 1.16 3.79 10.43
C GLY A 12 -0.20 3.36 10.99
N ILE A 13 -0.58 3.89 12.17
CA ILE A 13 -1.88 3.62 12.80
C ILE A 13 -3.03 4.10 11.90
N THR A 14 -2.91 5.31 11.35
CA THR A 14 -3.96 5.88 10.49
C THR A 14 -4.15 5.04 9.22
N MET A 15 -3.05 4.56 8.64
CA MET A 15 -3.07 3.72 7.43
C MET A 15 -3.74 2.37 7.68
N ILE A 16 -3.43 1.71 8.80
CA ILE A 16 -4.04 0.43 9.18
C ILE A 16 -5.55 0.58 9.38
N ASN A 17 -6.00 1.64 10.08
CA ASN A 17 -7.42 1.87 10.34
C ASN A 17 -8.22 2.20 9.08
N ARG A 18 -7.58 2.78 8.05
CA ARG A 18 -8.25 3.23 6.82
C ARG A 18 -8.06 2.32 5.63
N VAL A 19 -7.34 1.21 5.75
CA VAL A 19 -7.07 0.32 4.60
C VAL A 19 -8.37 -0.22 3.99
N THR A 20 -9.36 -0.54 4.82
CA THR A 20 -10.68 -1.00 4.35
C THR A 20 -11.45 0.11 3.64
N ASP A 21 -11.44 1.32 4.20
CA ASP A 21 -12.09 2.48 3.60
C ASP A 21 -11.45 2.85 2.26
N GLN A 22 -10.12 2.81 2.18
CA GLN A 22 -9.37 3.03 0.95
C GLN A 22 -9.74 2.00 -0.12
N GLN A 23 -9.78 0.71 0.22
CA GLN A 23 -10.19 -0.33 -0.73
C GLN A 23 -11.63 -0.13 -1.24
N THR A 24 -12.56 0.32 -0.39
CA THR A 24 -13.93 0.61 -0.82
C THR A 24 -14.01 1.83 -1.72
N MET A 25 -13.24 2.89 -1.44
CA MET A 25 -13.16 4.09 -2.27
C MET A 25 -12.57 3.75 -3.64
N VAL A 26 -11.45 3.04 -3.69
CA VAL A 26 -10.82 2.59 -4.94
C VAL A 26 -11.80 1.75 -5.75
N LYS A 27 -12.51 0.79 -5.12
CA LYS A 27 -13.54 -0.01 -5.79
C LYS A 27 -14.64 0.86 -6.41
N LYS A 28 -15.11 1.87 -5.67
CA LYS A 28 -16.16 2.79 -6.12
C LYS A 28 -15.70 3.60 -7.33
N GLU A 29 -14.51 4.19 -7.27
CA GLU A 29 -13.95 4.98 -8.37
C GLU A 29 -13.67 4.13 -9.61
N MET A 30 -13.11 2.92 -9.42
CA MET A 30 -12.94 1.98 -10.54
C MET A 30 -14.28 1.59 -11.16
N LYS A 31 -15.33 1.37 -10.36
CA LYS A 31 -16.68 1.11 -10.87
C LYS A 31 -17.22 2.28 -11.67
N LEU A 32 -17.11 3.51 -11.15
CA LEU A 32 -17.55 4.74 -11.82
C LEU A 32 -16.81 4.95 -13.15
N SER A 33 -15.49 4.79 -13.15
CA SER A 33 -14.69 4.83 -14.37
C SER A 33 -15.13 3.77 -15.38
N PHE A 34 -15.35 2.53 -14.93
CA PHE A 34 -15.79 1.44 -15.79
C PHE A 34 -17.18 1.65 -16.38
N LEU A 35 -18.07 2.43 -15.75
CA LEU A 35 -19.37 2.80 -16.33
C LEU A 35 -19.21 3.57 -17.65
N ASN A 36 -18.15 4.37 -17.79
CA ASN A 36 -17.87 5.12 -19.01
C ASN A 36 -17.10 4.31 -20.07
N TYR A 37 -16.71 3.07 -19.75
CA TYR A 37 -16.11 2.16 -20.73
C TYR A 37 -17.09 1.87 -21.88
N GLY A 38 -16.63 2.05 -23.11
CA GLY A 38 -17.42 1.93 -24.34
C GLY A 38 -18.23 3.18 -24.71
N ILE A 39 -18.32 4.17 -23.82
CA ILE A 39 -18.99 5.45 -24.06
C ILE A 39 -17.96 6.52 -24.40
N GLN A 40 -16.91 6.62 -23.57
CA GLN A 40 -15.80 7.55 -23.78
C GLN A 40 -14.58 6.79 -24.31
N SER A 41 -14.02 7.25 -25.44
CA SER A 41 -12.88 6.62 -26.10
C SER A 41 -11.62 6.66 -25.22
N ASP A 42 -11.34 7.79 -24.57
CA ASP A 42 -10.20 7.95 -23.65
C ASP A 42 -10.27 6.96 -22.48
N VAL A 43 -11.42 6.87 -21.81
CA VAL A 43 -11.65 5.89 -20.72
C VAL A 43 -11.43 4.46 -21.22
N THR A 44 -11.95 4.14 -22.41
CA THR A 44 -11.79 2.81 -23.02
C THR A 44 -10.32 2.48 -23.29
N GLN A 45 -9.55 3.42 -23.84
CA GLN A 45 -8.12 3.25 -24.11
C GLN A 45 -7.31 3.05 -22.83
N ARG A 46 -7.59 3.84 -21.79
CA ARG A 46 -6.94 3.71 -20.48
C ARG A 46 -7.21 2.35 -19.86
N TRP A 47 -8.48 1.90 -19.89
CA TRP A 47 -8.84 0.57 -19.41
C TRP A 47 -8.16 -0.54 -20.20
N ASN A 48 -8.06 -0.41 -21.53
CA ASN A 48 -7.37 -1.41 -22.34
C ASN A 48 -5.87 -1.50 -22.01
N SER A 49 -5.20 -0.36 -21.87
CA SER A 49 -3.78 -0.31 -21.50
C SER A 49 -3.57 -0.92 -20.11
N PHE A 50 -4.40 -0.52 -19.15
CA PHE A 50 -4.37 -1.00 -17.78
C PHE A 50 -4.59 -2.52 -17.66
N GLN A 51 -5.55 -3.06 -18.42
CA GLN A 51 -5.85 -4.49 -18.44
C GLN A 51 -4.72 -5.32 -19.02
N SER A 52 -4.11 -4.82 -20.10
CA SER A 52 -2.95 -5.46 -20.73
C SER A 52 -1.75 -5.48 -19.79
N GLU A 53 -1.43 -4.33 -19.18
CA GLU A 53 -0.28 -4.18 -18.29
C GLU A 53 -0.40 -5.04 -17.02
N LEU A 54 -1.57 -5.04 -16.38
CA LEU A 54 -1.81 -5.81 -15.16
C LEU A 54 -2.23 -7.27 -15.41
N SER A 55 -2.43 -7.66 -16.68
CA SER A 55 -2.98 -8.97 -17.07
C SER A 55 -4.25 -9.30 -16.28
N CYS A 56 -5.21 -8.38 -16.30
CA CYS A 56 -6.51 -8.49 -15.62
C CYS A 56 -7.64 -8.13 -16.59
N CYS A 57 -8.89 -8.40 -16.21
CA CYS A 57 -10.01 -8.10 -17.08
C CYS A 57 -11.23 -7.58 -16.33
N GLY A 58 -11.76 -6.44 -16.78
CA GLY A 58 -12.93 -5.79 -16.20
C GLY A 58 -12.77 -5.48 -14.71
N LEU A 59 -13.84 -5.03 -14.07
CA LEU A 59 -13.83 -4.78 -12.63
C LEU A 59 -13.79 -6.09 -11.84
N HIS A 60 -14.64 -7.04 -12.23
CA HIS A 60 -14.85 -8.34 -11.58
C HIS A 60 -14.66 -9.52 -12.55
N GLY A 61 -13.76 -9.36 -13.52
CA GLY A 61 -13.52 -10.35 -14.56
C GLY A 61 -14.30 -10.03 -15.85
N GLY A 62 -14.28 -10.97 -16.78
CA GLY A 62 -14.99 -10.87 -18.07
C GLY A 62 -16.50 -10.68 -17.93
N ASN A 63 -17.09 -11.07 -16.80
CA ASN A 63 -18.51 -10.86 -16.51
C ASN A 63 -18.90 -9.37 -16.45
N SER A 64 -17.96 -8.47 -16.13
CA SER A 64 -18.22 -7.02 -16.14
C SER A 64 -18.57 -6.49 -17.52
N TYR A 65 -18.06 -7.13 -18.58
CA TYR A 65 -18.41 -6.80 -19.97
C TYR A 65 -19.75 -7.43 -20.36
N LYS A 66 -20.00 -8.68 -19.97
CA LYS A 66 -21.28 -9.36 -20.20
C LYS A 66 -22.45 -8.60 -19.58
N SER A 67 -22.30 -8.05 -18.38
CA SER A 67 -23.35 -7.24 -17.73
C SER A 67 -23.67 -5.94 -18.49
N LYS A 68 -22.74 -5.46 -19.31
CA LYS A 68 -22.93 -4.30 -20.20
C LYS A 68 -23.30 -4.68 -21.62
N GLN A 69 -23.49 -5.97 -21.90
CA GLN A 69 -23.71 -6.50 -23.26
C GLN A 69 -22.59 -6.12 -24.24
N LEU A 70 -21.37 -5.92 -23.73
CA LEU A 70 -20.19 -5.61 -24.52
C LEU A 70 -19.34 -6.87 -24.75
N PRO A 71 -18.69 -7.00 -25.92
CA PRO A 71 -17.67 -8.02 -26.11
C PRO A 71 -16.49 -7.76 -25.17
N ILE A 72 -15.85 -8.84 -24.71
CA ILE A 72 -14.61 -8.74 -23.93
C ILE A 72 -13.51 -8.23 -24.84
N PRO A 73 -12.79 -7.15 -24.48
CA PRO A 73 -11.77 -6.57 -25.33
C PRO A 73 -10.54 -7.46 -25.45
N GLU A 74 -9.79 -7.30 -26.55
CA GLU A 74 -8.54 -8.03 -26.78
C GLU A 74 -7.49 -7.78 -25.68
N SER A 75 -7.51 -6.60 -25.06
CA SER A 75 -6.64 -6.21 -23.94
C SER A 75 -6.72 -7.12 -22.72
N CYS A 76 -7.83 -7.87 -22.57
CA CYS A 76 -7.97 -8.85 -21.50
C CYS A 76 -7.18 -10.16 -21.76
N TYR A 77 -6.73 -10.40 -22.99
CA TYR A 77 -6.07 -11.64 -23.38
C TYR A 77 -4.57 -11.43 -23.45
N LYS A 78 -3.82 -12.24 -22.69
CA LYS A 78 -2.36 -12.13 -22.59
C LYS A 78 -1.63 -12.62 -23.86
N ASP A 79 -2.30 -13.42 -24.70
CA ASP A 79 -1.70 -14.01 -25.90
C ASP A 79 -2.74 -14.16 -27.02
N GLN A 80 -2.57 -13.44 -28.13
CA GLN A 80 -3.52 -13.41 -29.26
C GLN A 80 -3.58 -14.76 -30.01
N ARG A 81 -2.57 -15.63 -29.86
CA ARG A 81 -2.48 -16.88 -30.65
C ARG A 81 -3.50 -17.96 -30.27
N ASN A 82 -4.17 -17.86 -29.13
CA ASN A 82 -5.15 -18.86 -28.68
C ASN A 82 -6.49 -18.25 -28.22
N LEU A 83 -6.93 -17.15 -28.85
CA LEU A 83 -8.18 -16.44 -28.52
C LEU A 83 -9.42 -17.36 -28.39
N LYS A 84 -9.56 -18.36 -29.27
CA LYS A 84 -10.72 -19.29 -29.27
C LYS A 84 -10.64 -20.40 -28.22
N LEU A 85 -9.44 -20.84 -27.82
CA LEU A 85 -9.27 -21.90 -26.82
C LEU A 85 -9.34 -21.32 -25.39
N TYR A 86 -8.80 -20.12 -25.18
CA TYR A 86 -8.76 -19.47 -23.86
C TYR A 86 -10.11 -18.90 -23.43
N ALA A 87 -10.93 -18.38 -24.35
CA ALA A 87 -12.29 -17.90 -24.04
C ALA A 87 -13.21 -19.00 -23.48
N LYS A 88 -12.92 -20.28 -23.77
CA LYS A 88 -13.71 -21.45 -23.34
C LYS A 88 -13.19 -22.12 -22.07
N ILE A 89 -11.89 -21.99 -21.76
CA ILE A 89 -11.23 -22.69 -20.64
C ILE A 89 -10.95 -21.74 -19.48
N ASN A 90 -10.56 -20.50 -19.77
CA ASN A 90 -10.23 -19.50 -18.78
C ASN A 90 -11.17 -18.32 -18.98
N ASN A 91 -12.29 -18.33 -18.25
CA ASN A 91 -12.87 -17.09 -17.78
C ASN A 91 -11.71 -16.13 -17.47
N CYS A 92 -11.71 -14.96 -18.09
CA CYS A 92 -11.05 -13.76 -17.60
C CYS A 92 -11.41 -13.55 -16.12
N HIS A 93 -10.85 -14.36 -15.22
CA HIS A 93 -11.45 -14.66 -13.90
C HIS A 93 -11.04 -13.61 -12.88
N MET A 94 -9.83 -13.05 -13.05
CA MET A 94 -9.30 -12.08 -12.12
C MET A 94 -9.68 -10.68 -12.56
N GLY A 95 -10.66 -10.13 -11.85
CA GLY A 95 -11.03 -8.72 -11.97
C GLY A 95 -9.86 -7.82 -11.62
N CYS A 96 -9.73 -6.71 -12.34
CA CYS A 96 -8.66 -5.76 -12.11
C CYS A 96 -8.68 -5.18 -10.69
N PHE A 97 -9.85 -5.07 -10.05
CA PHE A 97 -9.92 -4.67 -8.64
C PHE A 97 -9.18 -5.65 -7.71
N VAL A 98 -9.34 -6.96 -7.93
CA VAL A 98 -8.64 -8.00 -7.14
C VAL A 98 -7.14 -7.92 -7.38
N LYS A 99 -6.73 -7.65 -8.62
CA LYS A 99 -5.32 -7.51 -8.98
C LYS A 99 -4.68 -6.27 -8.33
N VAL A 100 -5.37 -5.13 -8.37
CA VAL A 100 -4.94 -3.88 -7.71
C VAL A 100 -4.84 -4.10 -6.21
N LYS A 101 -5.86 -4.68 -5.58
CA LYS A 101 -5.83 -5.00 -4.15
C LYS A 101 -4.61 -5.87 -3.77
N LYS A 102 -4.35 -6.92 -4.55
CA LYS A 102 -3.21 -7.81 -4.31
C LYS A 102 -1.87 -7.12 -4.52
N LEU A 103 -1.77 -6.19 -5.48
CA LEU A 103 -0.57 -5.37 -5.66
C LEU A 103 -0.39 -4.43 -4.48
N GLU A 104 -1.46 -3.76 -4.05
CA GLU A 104 -1.47 -2.88 -2.90
C GLU A 104 -0.98 -3.59 -1.64
N GLU A 105 -1.52 -4.77 -1.33
CA GLU A 105 -1.05 -5.62 -0.22
C GLU A 105 0.43 -5.99 -0.36
N LYS A 106 0.86 -6.41 -1.57
CA LYS A 106 2.25 -6.79 -1.82
C LYS A 106 3.25 -5.65 -1.62
N PHE A 107 2.84 -4.40 -1.86
CA PHE A 107 3.68 -3.21 -1.64
C PHE A 107 3.55 -2.66 -0.22
N LEU A 108 2.36 -2.65 0.36
CA LEU A 108 2.10 -2.09 1.68
C LEU A 108 2.68 -2.93 2.81
N ASP A 109 2.51 -4.25 2.77
CA ASP A 109 2.99 -5.16 3.82
C ASP A 109 4.49 -4.99 4.13
N PRO A 110 5.42 -5.03 3.14
CA PRO A 110 6.84 -4.83 3.42
C PRO A 110 7.17 -3.39 3.87
N VAL A 111 6.44 -2.39 3.37
CA VAL A 111 6.64 -0.99 3.79
C VAL A 111 6.25 -0.79 5.26
N ILE A 112 5.16 -1.42 5.71
CA ILE A 112 4.74 -1.39 7.11
C ILE A 112 5.82 -2.02 7.99
N ILE A 113 6.30 -3.22 7.64
CA ILE A 113 7.36 -3.92 8.39
C ILE A 113 8.63 -3.06 8.46
N LEU A 114 9.06 -2.49 7.33
CA LEU A 114 10.26 -1.64 7.27
C LEU A 114 10.10 -0.39 8.15
N THR A 115 8.92 0.23 8.16
CA THR A 115 8.63 1.42 8.97
C THR A 115 8.72 1.12 10.47
N PHE A 116 8.19 -0.02 10.90
CA PHE A 116 8.33 -0.47 12.28
C PHE A 116 9.80 -0.67 12.66
N LEU A 117 10.58 -1.40 11.84
CA LEU A 117 12.00 -1.63 12.09
C LEU A 117 12.80 -0.32 12.17
N CYS A 118 12.56 0.61 11.25
CA CYS A 118 13.18 1.94 11.28
C CYS A 118 12.81 2.72 12.56
N SER A 119 11.58 2.59 13.05
CA SER A 119 11.13 3.27 14.27
C SER A 119 11.85 2.72 15.51
N PHE A 120 12.04 1.39 15.61
CA PHE A 120 12.83 0.77 16.68
C PHE A 120 14.28 1.27 16.70
N LEU A 121 14.94 1.29 15.54
CA LEU A 121 16.32 1.77 15.42
C LEU A 121 16.45 3.24 15.83
N GLN A 122 15.50 4.09 15.45
CA GLN A 122 15.49 5.50 15.85
C GLN A 122 15.37 5.66 17.37
N MET A 123 14.53 4.87 18.03
CA MET A 123 14.36 4.90 19.49
C MET A 123 15.60 4.40 20.22
N SER A 124 16.22 3.31 19.76
CA SER A 124 17.48 2.81 20.32
C SER A 124 18.60 3.85 20.24
N ASN A 125 18.75 4.51 19.10
CA ASN A 125 19.74 5.58 18.93
C ASN A 125 19.44 6.79 19.83
N ALA A 126 18.17 7.17 19.98
CA ALA A 126 17.79 8.27 20.87
C ALA A 126 18.15 7.97 22.33
N ILE A 127 17.90 6.74 22.81
CA ILE A 127 18.25 6.32 24.18
C ILE A 127 19.77 6.31 24.38
N LEU A 128 20.53 5.80 23.42
CA LEU A 128 21.99 5.81 23.48
C LEU A 128 22.53 7.23 23.58
N ILE A 129 22.05 8.15 22.74
CA ILE A 129 22.44 9.57 22.76
C ILE A 129 22.11 10.21 24.12
N LEU A 130 20.92 9.96 24.66
CA LEU A 130 20.53 10.48 25.97
C LEU A 130 21.42 9.95 27.11
N ASN A 131 21.83 8.67 27.04
CA ASN A 131 22.76 8.11 28.02
C ASN A 131 24.17 8.69 27.90
N LEU A 132 24.65 8.97 26.68
CA LEU A 132 25.94 9.61 26.45
C LEU A 132 25.96 11.09 26.86
N LEU A 133 24.84 11.79 26.68
CA LEU A 133 24.69 13.21 27.06
C LEU A 133 24.41 13.40 28.56
N ARG A 134 24.19 12.33 29.34
CA ARG A 134 24.03 12.48 30.79
C ARG A 134 25.32 13.05 31.40
N PRO A 135 25.27 14.23 32.03
CA PRO A 135 26.43 14.76 32.72
C PRO A 135 26.83 13.80 33.83
N LYS A 136 28.12 13.48 33.89
CA LYS A 136 28.70 12.68 34.98
C LYS A 136 28.43 13.42 36.29
N PRO A 137 27.86 12.78 37.32
CA PRO A 137 27.61 13.47 38.59
C PRO A 137 28.94 14.01 39.12
N ASN A 138 28.98 15.32 39.36
CA ASN A 138 30.14 15.99 39.94
C ASN A 138 30.39 15.35 41.33
N PRO A 139 31.57 14.79 41.63
CA PRO A 139 31.80 14.19 42.93
C PRO A 139 31.53 15.23 44.02
N ARG A 140 30.58 14.94 44.91
CA ARG A 140 30.29 15.79 46.08
C ARG A 140 31.59 15.93 46.87
N ARG A 141 32.17 17.13 46.89
CA ARG A 141 33.25 17.47 47.83
C ARG A 141 32.66 17.38 49.23
N TYR A 142 32.97 16.32 49.96
CA TYR A 142 32.78 16.30 51.40
C TYR A 142 33.80 17.25 52.03
N HIS A 143 33.34 18.43 52.47
CA HIS A 143 34.15 19.27 53.34
C HIS A 143 34.14 18.66 54.74
N ILE A 144 35.23 17.98 55.10
CA ILE A 144 35.50 17.55 56.46
C ILE A 144 35.87 18.81 57.25
N ALA A 145 34.94 19.32 58.06
CA ALA A 145 35.23 20.37 59.01
C ALA A 145 36.04 19.76 60.17
N TYR A 146 37.34 20.03 60.21
CA TYR A 146 38.16 19.76 61.39
C TYR A 146 37.71 20.72 62.50
N GLY A 147 36.98 20.19 63.48
CA GLY A 147 36.75 20.87 64.74
C GLY A 147 38.08 21.01 65.48
N ARG A 148 38.54 22.25 65.64
CA ARG A 148 39.72 22.57 66.45
C ARG A 148 39.24 22.75 67.89
N THR A 149 39.71 21.85 68.77
CA THR A 149 39.64 21.93 70.24
C THR A 149 40.56 23.02 70.76
#